data_AF-A0A2P9HJX3-F1
#
_entry.id   AF-A0A2P9HJX3-F1
#
_cell.length_a   1.000
_cell.length_b   1.000
_cell.length_c   1.000
_cell.angle_alpha   90.00
_cell.angle_beta   90.00
_cell.angle_gamma   90.00
#
_symmetry.space_group_name_H-M   'P 1'
#
loop_
_entity.id
_entity.type
_entity.pdbx_description
1 polymer ?
#
loop_
_entity_poly.entity_id
_entity_poly.type
_entity_poly.pdbx_seq_one_letter_code
_entity_poly.pdbx_strand_id
1 'polypeptide(L)' 'MDNDAPTASRLVELPERTKEFLSKLDDDDIETLEDAMQFYATVRTLGRVGKWTVLTILAVIVGIVSLYENVLKMLGWFHK' A
#
# COMPACT_ATOMS: atom_id res chain seq x y z
N MET A 1 14.12 -20.13 -32.50
CA MET A 1 14.41 -20.84 -31.24
C MET A 1 13.24 -20.56 -30.33
N ASP A 2 12.44 -21.59 -30.06
CA ASP A 2 11.12 -21.53 -29.42
C ASP A 2 11.21 -20.94 -28.00
N ASN A 3 10.70 -19.72 -27.82
CA ASN A 3 10.45 -19.16 -26.48
C ASN A 3 9.09 -19.58 -25.91
N ASP A 4 8.24 -20.24 -26.70
CA ASP A 4 6.88 -20.66 -26.31
C ASP A 4 6.83 -22.04 -25.64
N ALA A 5 7.78 -22.93 -25.98
CA ALA A 5 7.89 -24.27 -25.39
C ALA A 5 7.95 -24.29 -23.84
N PRO A 6 8.71 -23.41 -23.15
CA PRO A 6 8.74 -23.40 -21.68
C PRO A 6 7.48 -22.80 -21.03
N THR A 7 6.68 -22.03 -21.77
CA THR A 7 5.44 -21.42 -21.25
C THR A 7 4.29 -22.42 -21.34
N ALA A 8 4.13 -23.08 -22.48
CA ALA A 8 3.14 -24.15 -22.65
C ALA A 8 3.32 -25.28 -21.62
N SER A 9 4.57 -25.68 -21.34
CA SER A 9 4.85 -26.73 -20.33
C SER A 9 4.45 -26.31 -18.91
N ARG A 10 4.59 -25.02 -18.55
CA ARG A 10 4.20 -24.51 -17.22
C ARG A 10 2.68 -24.39 -17.03
N LEU A 11 1.95 -24.18 -18.12
CA LEU A 11 0.48 -24.13 -18.08
C LEU A 11 -0.15 -25.51 -17.84
N VAL A 12 0.51 -26.59 -18.29
CA VAL A 12 0.04 -27.99 -18.10
C VAL A 12 0.02 -28.39 -16.63
N GLU A 13 0.95 -27.88 -15.82
CA GLU A 13 1.08 -28.20 -14.39
C GLU A 13 0.11 -27.42 -13.49
N LEU A 14 -0.65 -26.46 -14.05
CA LEU A 14 -1.57 -25.66 -13.25
C LEU A 14 -2.78 -26.46 -12.75
N PRO A 15 -3.36 -26.10 -11.60
CA PRO A 15 -4.65 -26.63 -11.17
C PRO A 15 -5.73 -26.37 -12.22
N GLU A 16 -6.67 -27.30 -12.37
CA GLU A 16 -7.72 -27.25 -13.42
C GLU A 16 -8.50 -25.94 -13.41
N ARG A 17 -8.86 -25.46 -12.22
CA ARG A 17 -9.52 -24.17 -12.01
C ARG A 17 -8.74 -22.99 -12.58
N THR A 18 -7.41 -23.01 -12.44
CA THR A 18 -6.54 -21.92 -12.89
C THR A 18 -6.39 -21.95 -14.41
N LYS A 19 -6.31 -23.14 -15.02
CA LYS A 19 -6.33 -23.27 -16.48
C LYS A 19 -7.63 -22.76 -17.07
N GLU A 20 -8.76 -23.16 -16.50
CA GLU A 20 -10.08 -22.72 -16.95
C GLU A 20 -10.23 -21.20 -16.81
N PHE A 21 -9.76 -20.63 -15.71
CA PHE A 21 -9.72 -19.18 -15.50
C PHE A 21 -8.88 -18.50 -16.59
N LEU A 22 -7.61 -18.88 -16.75
CA LEU A 22 -6.72 -18.28 -17.75
C LEU A 22 -7.20 -18.46 -19.20
N SER A 23 -7.92 -19.55 -19.50
CA SER A 23 -8.49 -19.78 -20.84
C SER A 23 -9.64 -18.85 -21.20
N LYS A 24 -10.24 -18.17 -20.21
CA LYS A 24 -11.37 -17.25 -20.40
C LYS A 24 -10.93 -15.79 -20.48
N LEU A 25 -9.67 -15.48 -20.16
CA LEU A 25 -9.15 -14.13 -20.26
C LEU A 25 -8.87 -13.76 -21.72
N ASP A 26 -9.39 -12.62 -22.14
CA ASP A 26 -8.91 -11.90 -23.31
C ASP A 26 -7.82 -10.89 -22.93
N ASP A 27 -7.26 -10.20 -23.92
CA ASP A 27 -6.18 -9.24 -23.71
C ASP A 27 -6.62 -8.06 -22.82
N ASP A 28 -7.88 -7.62 -22.93
CA ASP A 28 -8.45 -6.52 -22.13
C ASP A 28 -8.63 -6.92 -20.65
N ASP A 29 -9.03 -8.17 -20.40
CA ASP A 29 -9.11 -8.75 -19.06
C ASP A 29 -7.71 -8.85 -18.42
N ILE A 30 -6.67 -9.18 -19.20
CA ILE A 30 -5.29 -9.25 -18.71
C ILE A 30 -4.81 -7.86 -18.29
N GLU A 31 -5.01 -6.83 -19.12
CA GLU A 31 -4.66 -5.45 -18.78
C GLU A 31 -5.40 -4.98 -17.51
N THR A 32 -6.69 -5.30 -17.41
CA THR A 32 -7.50 -4.96 -16.23
C THR A 32 -6.98 -5.63 -14.96
N LEU A 33 -6.54 -6.90 -15.03
CA LEU A 33 -5.96 -7.60 -13.89
C LEU A 33 -4.59 -7.03 -13.50
N GLU A 34 -3.77 -6.62 -14.46
CA GLU A 34 -2.47 -5.99 -14.20
C GLU A 34 -2.66 -4.66 -13.45
N ASP A 35 -3.57 -3.82 -13.92
CA ASP A 35 -3.95 -2.57 -13.28
C ASP A 35 -4.49 -2.80 -11.85
N ALA A 36 -5.36 -3.80 -11.68
CA ALA A 36 -5.91 -4.15 -10.37
C ALA A 36 -4.82 -4.61 -9.39
N MET A 37 -3.84 -5.39 -9.84
CA MET A 37 -2.70 -5.81 -9.00
C MET A 37 -1.83 -4.61 -8.60
N GLN A 38 -1.55 -3.70 -9.53
CA GLN A 38 -0.77 -2.51 -9.26
C GLN A 38 -1.50 -1.55 -8.29
N PHE A 39 -2.81 -1.39 -8.47
CA PHE A 39 -3.66 -0.63 -7.56
C PHE A 39 -3.69 -1.26 -6.17
N TYR A 40 -3.85 -2.58 -6.07
CA TYR A 40 -3.85 -3.28 -4.78
C TYR A 40 -2.51 -3.12 -4.05
N ALA A 41 -1.38 -3.26 -4.74
CA ALA A 41 -0.06 -3.04 -4.15
C ALA A 41 0.10 -1.61 -3.60
N THR A 42 -0.39 -0.63 -4.36
CA THR A 42 -0.38 0.79 -3.99
C THR A 42 -1.28 1.06 -2.78
N VAL A 43 -2.54 0.59 -2.81
CA VAL A 43 -3.52 0.76 -1.72
C VAL A 43 -3.10 0.02 -0.47
N ARG A 44 -2.53 -1.19 -0.58
CA ARG A 44 -2.01 -1.95 0.58
C ARG A 44 -0.92 -1.17 1.30
N THR A 45 -0.07 -0.48 0.54
CA THR A 45 0.99 0.38 1.08
C THR A 45 0.39 1.63 1.73
N LEU A 46 -0.53 2.32 1.04
CA LEU A 46 -1.19 3.52 1.53
C LEU A 46 -2.11 3.26 2.75
N GLY A 47 -2.79 2.12 2.81
CA GLY A 47 -3.73 1.80 3.89
C GLY A 47 -3.03 1.61 5.23
N ARG A 48 -1.82 1.02 5.24
CA ARG A 48 -1.00 0.92 6.46
C ARG A 48 -0.45 2.29 6.85
N VAL A 49 0.07 3.06 5.89
CA VAL A 49 0.66 4.38 6.16
C VAL A 49 -0.41 5.39 6.62
N GLY A 50 -1.57 5.43 5.97
CA GLY A 50 -2.62 6.41 6.20
C GLY A 50 -3.18 6.41 7.63
N LYS A 51 -3.37 5.23 8.23
CA LYS A 51 -3.79 5.13 9.65
C LYS A 51 -2.78 5.81 10.58
N TRP A 52 -1.49 5.58 10.35
CA TRP A 52 -0.43 6.17 11.14
C TRP A 52 -0.26 7.66 10.84
N THR A 53 -0.41 8.09 9.57
CA THR A 53 -0.35 9.50 9.18
C THR A 53 -1.35 10.36 9.95
N VAL A 54 -2.62 9.94 10.03
CA VAL A 54 -3.66 10.68 10.77
C VAL A 54 -3.30 10.75 12.26
N LEU A 55 -2.87 9.63 12.84
CA LEU A 55 -2.46 9.58 14.25
C LEU A 55 -1.25 10.49 14.53
N THR A 56 -0.26 10.51 13.64
CA THR A 56 0.92 11.38 13.72
C THR A 56 0.52 12.85 13.64
N ILE A 57 -0.37 13.22 12.72
CA ILE A 57 -0.85 14.61 12.62
C ILE A 57 -1.52 15.04 13.92
N LEU A 58 -2.41 14.22 14.48
CA LEU A 58 -3.06 14.50 15.76
C LEU A 58 -2.06 14.62 16.91
N ALA A 59 -1.09 13.70 16.98
CA ALA A 59 -0.04 13.71 18.00
C ALA A 59 0.84 14.96 17.90
N VAL A 60 1.17 15.42 16.69
CA VAL A 60 1.94 16.65 16.46
C VAL A 60 1.17 17.88 16.94
N ILE A 61 -0.12 17.99 16.61
CA ILE A 61 -0.96 19.11 17.07
C ILE A 61 -0.99 19.17 18.60
N VAL A 62 -1.30 18.05 19.25
CA VAL A 62 -1.34 17.96 20.72
C VAL A 62 0.03 18.25 21.33
N GLY A 63 1.10 17.75 20.72
CA GLY A 63 2.49 17.97 21.14
C GLY A 63 2.88 19.44 21.11
N ILE A 64 2.57 20.16 20.02
CA ILE A 64 2.86 21.60 19.88
C ILE A 64 2.14 22.41 20.96
N VAL A 65 0.84 22.16 21.16
CA VAL A 65 0.04 22.86 22.17
C VAL A 65 0.59 22.60 23.58
N SER A 66 0.91 21.35 23.90
CA SER A 66 1.45 20.98 25.22
C SER A 66 2.85 21.56 25.46
N LEU A 67 3.70 21.63 24.42
CA LEU A 67 5.03 22.22 24.52
C LEU A 67 4.96 23.73 24.71
N TYR A 68 4.01 24.43 24.06
CA TYR A 68 3.84 25.87 24.21
C TYR A 68 3.59 26.28 25.66
N GLU A 69 2.65 25.62 26.34
CA GLU A 69 2.34 25.92 27.75
C GLU A 69 3.53 25.66 28.68
N ASN A 70 4.28 24.59 28.43
CA ASN A 70 5.43 24.23 29.26
C ASN A 70 6.64 25.15 29.02
N VAL A 71 6.90 25.55 27.78
CA VAL A 71 7.94 26.52 27.46
C VAL A 71 7.63 27.88 28.09
N LEU A 72 6.37 28.34 28.04
CA LEU A 72 5.96 29.58 28.71
C LEU A 72 6.14 29.51 30.24
N LYS A 73 5.76 28.39 30.86
CA LYS A 73 5.97 28.19 32.31
C LYS A 73 7.45 28.23 32.67
N MET A 74 8.31 27.56 31.90
CA MET A 74 9.75 27.58 32.13
C MET A 74 10.34 28.99 31.97
N LEU A 75 9.98 29.72 30.91
CA LEU A 75 10.43 31.10 30.72
C LEU A 75 9.95 32.03 31.84
N GLY A 76 8.73 31.82 32.35
CA GLY A 76 8.19 32.56 33.49
C GLY A 76 8.97 32.35 34.80
N TRP A 77 9.64 31.20 34.98
CA TRP A 77 10.54 30.96 36.12
C TRP A 77 11.89 31.66 35.99
N PHE A 78 12.39 31.86 34.76
CA PHE A 78 13.65 32.57 34.52
C PHE A 78 13.51 34.10 34.55
N HIS A 79 12.29 34.62 34.43
CA HIS A 79 12.01 36.06 34.45
C HIS A 79 11.59 36.58 35.85
N LYS A 80 11.77 35.76 36.90
CA LYS A 80 11.52 36.10 38.30
C LYS A 80 12.82 36.03 39.10
#